data_AF-A0A947S7R8-F1
#
_entry.id   AF-A0A947S7R8-F1
#
_cell.length_a   1.000
_cell.length_b   1.000
_cell.length_c   1.000
_cell.angle_alpha   90.00
_cell.angle_beta   90.00
_cell.angle_gamma   90.00
#
_symmetry.space_group_name_H-M   'P 1'
#
loop_
_entity.id
_entity.type
_entity.pdbx_description
1 polymer ?
#
loop_
_entity_poly.entity_id
_entity_poly.type
_entity_poly.pdbx_seq_one_letter_code
_entity_poly.pdbx_strand_id
1 'polypeptide(L)'
;MAIAKTLLNKLGEQKVEHQVVNHKKVYTAFDAAATLKVKLGEVVKSLLVKVGRDFYLALVAADKNLDLKKLAKVLNVSQSKLSIPKEKVMSEKFKVKPGAISAFGSIHKIPVVIDQSLSKLKEGIFSSGSFTESIKMKVRDYLNLENPVVGNFSAIRKITKQKKSRTKNQKPKSSQTRKKTKKQSVKSQIKKR
;
A
#
# COMPACT_ATOMS: atom_id res chain seq x y z
N MET A 1 9.56 9.73 1.95
CA MET A 1 8.68 10.43 2.90
C MET A 1 9.08 9.90 4.24
N ALA A 2 9.42 10.79 5.18
CA ALA A 2 9.69 10.42 6.56
C ALA A 2 8.37 10.18 7.30
N ILE A 3 8.44 9.60 8.50
CA ILE A 3 7.30 9.48 9.41
C ILE A 3 6.60 10.83 9.60
N ALA A 4 5.26 10.82 9.61
CA ALA A 4 4.48 12.00 9.90
C ALA A 4 4.74 12.49 11.33
N LYS A 5 5.14 13.76 11.50
CA LYS A 5 5.37 14.37 12.83
C LYS A 5 4.16 14.23 13.76
N THR A 6 2.95 14.31 13.21
CA THR A 6 1.70 14.12 13.95
C THR A 6 1.59 12.74 14.60
N LEU A 7 2.12 11.69 13.96
CA LEU A 7 2.14 10.35 14.54
C LEU A 7 3.12 10.28 15.72
N LEU A 8 4.34 10.79 15.56
CA LEU A 8 5.35 10.78 16.63
C LEU A 8 4.89 11.58 17.85
N ASN A 9 4.30 12.75 17.63
CA ASN A 9 3.74 13.56 18.72
C ASN A 9 2.66 12.80 19.48
N LYS A 10 1.71 12.17 18.79
CA LYS A 10 0.65 11.38 19.43
C LYS A 10 1.22 10.23 20.25
N LEU A 11 2.19 9.50 19.71
CA LEU A 11 2.84 8.40 20.42
C LEU A 11 3.59 8.88 21.68
N GLY A 12 4.21 10.07 21.61
CA GLY A 12 4.86 10.72 22.75
C GLY A 12 3.87 11.21 23.82
N GLU A 13 2.79 11.88 23.40
CA GLU A 13 1.74 12.39 24.30
C GLU A 13 1.07 11.27 25.11
N GLN A 14 0.79 10.14 24.45
CA GLN A 14 0.17 8.97 25.07
C GLN A 14 1.18 8.07 25.80
N LYS A 15 2.47 8.46 25.83
CA LYS A 15 3.57 7.71 26.46
C LYS A 15 3.60 6.23 26.08
N VAL A 16 3.32 5.94 24.81
CA VAL A 16 3.27 4.56 24.32
C VAL A 16 4.68 4.11 23.95
N GLU A 17 5.12 2.99 24.54
CA GLU A 17 6.38 2.34 24.15
C GLU A 17 6.32 1.92 22.68
N HIS A 18 7.25 2.43 21.88
CA HIS A 18 7.36 2.10 20.47
C HIS A 18 8.80 2.23 19.99
N GLN A 19 9.12 1.47 18.94
CA GLN A 19 10.39 1.54 18.25
C GLN A 19 10.15 1.92 16.79
N VAL A 20 10.81 2.97 16.33
CA VAL A 20 10.91 3.25 14.90
C VAL A 20 11.89 2.25 14.30
N VAL A 21 11.43 1.46 13.33
CA VAL A 21 12.27 0.48 12.62
C VAL A 21 12.49 0.95 11.19
N ASN A 22 13.76 1.09 10.81
CA ASN A 22 14.16 1.51 9.48
C ASN A 22 14.32 0.29 8.56
N HIS A 23 13.90 0.45 7.32
CA HIS A 23 14.08 -0.53 6.26
C HIS A 23 14.36 0.15 4.93
N LYS A 24 14.79 -0.63 3.94
CA LYS A 24 14.87 -0.20 2.54
C LYS A 24 13.54 0.38 2.09
N LYS A 25 13.58 1.26 1.11
CA LYS A 25 12.37 1.80 0.49
C LYS A 25 11.59 0.65 -0.16
N VAL A 26 10.43 0.34 0.40
CA VAL A 26 9.57 -0.77 -0.02
C VAL A 26 8.13 -0.30 -0.18
N TYR A 27 7.40 -0.96 -1.08
CA TYR A 27 6.01 -0.61 -1.39
C TYR A 27 5.03 -1.72 -1.00
N THR A 28 5.55 -2.86 -0.55
CA THR A 28 4.74 -4.00 -0.12
C THR A 28 5.14 -4.45 1.27
N ALA A 29 4.16 -4.93 2.04
CA ALA A 29 4.40 -5.52 3.35
C ALA A 29 5.29 -6.78 3.28
N PHE A 30 5.32 -7.45 2.13
CA PHE A 30 6.20 -8.59 1.90
C PHE A 30 7.67 -8.16 1.87
N ASP A 31 7.98 -7.11 1.12
CA ASP A 31 9.34 -6.58 1.02
C ASP A 31 9.78 -5.94 2.35
N ALA A 32 8.85 -5.34 3.09
CA ALA A 32 9.10 -4.85 4.44
C ALA A 32 9.52 -5.98 5.39
N ALA A 33 8.74 -7.07 5.43
CA ALA A 33 9.05 -8.24 6.25
C ALA A 33 10.42 -8.84 5.89
N ALA A 34 10.70 -8.98 4.59
CA ALA A 34 11.97 -9.50 4.09
C ALA A 34 13.17 -8.62 4.50
N THR A 35 13.00 -7.29 4.44
CA THR A 35 14.06 -6.35 4.80
C THR A 35 14.33 -6.34 6.30
N LEU A 36 13.26 -6.42 7.11
CA LEU A 36 13.33 -6.45 8.57
C LEU A 36 13.67 -7.85 9.12
N LYS A 37 13.71 -8.89 8.27
CA LYS A 37 13.93 -10.29 8.63
C LYS A 37 12.94 -10.82 9.68
N VAL A 38 11.67 -10.43 9.54
CA VAL A 38 10.57 -10.83 10.42
C VAL A 38 9.55 -11.70 9.70
N LYS A 39 8.67 -12.35 10.46
CA LYS A 39 7.59 -13.15 9.88
C LYS A 39 6.55 -12.24 9.23
N LEU A 40 5.99 -12.67 8.09
CA LEU A 40 4.93 -11.91 7.40
C LEU A 40 3.71 -11.67 8.31
N GLY A 41 3.38 -12.64 9.17
CA GLY A 41 2.27 -12.50 10.12
C GLY A 41 2.44 -11.37 11.13
N GLU A 42 3.67 -10.90 11.36
CA GLU A 42 3.99 -9.80 12.29
C GLU A 42 3.88 -8.42 11.63
N VAL A 43 3.88 -8.36 10.29
CA VAL A 43 3.73 -7.11 9.54
C VAL A 43 2.25 -6.83 9.29
N VAL A 44 1.81 -5.64 9.68
CA VAL A 44 0.43 -5.19 9.59
C VAL A 44 0.21 -4.40 8.31
N LYS A 45 -0.73 -4.87 7.48
CA LYS A 45 -1.22 -4.13 6.31
C LYS A 45 -2.36 -3.22 6.71
N SER A 46 -2.24 -1.95 6.33
CA SER A 46 -3.28 -0.94 6.42
C SER A 46 -4.04 -0.85 5.09
N LEU A 47 -5.35 -1.09 5.14
CA LEU A 47 -6.22 -1.04 3.97
C LEU A 47 -7.37 -0.08 4.23
N LEU A 48 -7.51 0.93 3.39
CA LEU A 48 -8.69 1.80 3.44
C LEU A 48 -9.89 1.06 2.85
N VAL A 49 -11.01 1.05 3.57
CA VAL A 49 -12.27 0.47 3.13
C VAL A 49 -13.35 1.52 3.21
N LYS A 50 -14.18 1.62 2.17
CA LYS A 50 -15.35 2.49 2.13
C LYS A 50 -16.58 1.70 2.52
N VAL A 51 -17.37 2.22 3.45
CA VAL A 51 -18.63 1.64 3.93
C VAL A 51 -19.74 2.68 3.72
N GLY A 52 -20.50 2.54 2.64
CA GLY A 52 -21.47 3.56 2.25
C GLY A 52 -20.78 4.89 1.94
N ARG A 53 -20.96 5.90 2.81
CA ARG A 53 -20.31 7.23 2.68
C ARG A 53 -19.06 7.38 3.55
N ASP A 54 -18.87 6.47 4.51
CA ASP A 54 -17.82 6.51 5.51
C ASP A 54 -16.61 5.68 5.11
N PHE A 55 -15.52 5.86 5.86
CA PHE A 55 -14.25 5.17 5.62
C PHE A 55 -13.77 4.53 6.91
N TYR A 56 -13.20 3.34 6.77
CA TYR A 56 -12.62 2.56 7.85
C TYR A 56 -11.20 2.16 7.46
N LEU A 57 -10.32 2.10 8.45
CA LEU A 57 -9.00 1.52 8.30
C LEU A 57 -9.05 0.06 8.74
N ALA A 58 -8.96 -0.87 7.78
CA ALA A 58 -8.91 -2.30 8.05
C ALA A 58 -7.46 -2.78 8.16
N LEU A 59 -7.11 -3.37 9.29
CA LEU A 59 -5.78 -3.92 9.58
C LEU A 59 -5.79 -5.44 9.48
N VAL A 60 -4.90 -5.98 8.65
CA VAL A 60 -4.74 -7.43 8.44
C VAL A 60 -3.27 -7.81 8.39
N ALA A 61 -2.94 -9.04 8.81
CA ALA A 61 -1.57 -9.55 8.72
C ALA A 61 -1.09 -9.67 7.26
N ALA A 62 0.21 -9.50 7.00
CA ALA A 62 0.73 -9.44 5.63
C ALA A 62 0.56 -10.75 4.84
N ASP A 63 0.56 -11.88 5.54
CA ASP A 63 0.32 -13.24 5.05
C ASP A 63 -1.16 -13.58 4.78
N LYS A 64 -2.09 -12.66 5.08
CA LYS A 64 -3.53 -12.85 4.87
C LYS A 64 -4.14 -11.80 3.96
N ASN A 65 -5.24 -12.11 3.30
CA ASN A 65 -6.02 -11.15 2.52
C ASN A 65 -7.24 -10.69 3.30
N LEU A 66 -7.67 -9.46 3.01
CA LEU A 66 -8.94 -8.92 3.49
C LEU A 66 -10.10 -9.67 2.84
N ASP A 67 -11.02 -10.17 3.66
CA ASP A 67 -12.28 -10.78 3.23
C ASP A 67 -13.42 -9.78 3.49
N LEU A 68 -13.88 -9.12 2.42
CA LEU A 68 -14.95 -8.11 2.51
C LEU A 68 -16.28 -8.70 3.01
N LYS A 69 -16.56 -9.98 2.74
CA LYS A 69 -17.80 -10.63 3.20
C LYS A 69 -17.77 -10.80 4.71
N LYS A 70 -16.63 -11.21 5.27
CA LYS A 70 -16.45 -11.29 6.72
C LYS A 70 -16.39 -9.91 7.37
N LEU A 71 -15.70 -8.94 6.77
CA LEU A 71 -15.65 -7.57 7.29
C LEU A 71 -17.05 -6.95 7.37
N ALA A 72 -17.90 -7.19 6.37
CA ALA A 72 -19.29 -6.74 6.38
C ALA A 72 -20.06 -7.28 7.60
N LYS A 73 -19.83 -8.53 7.99
CA LYS A 73 -20.43 -9.13 9.20
C LYS A 73 -19.90 -8.47 10.48
N VAL A 74 -18.59 -8.24 10.58
CA VAL A 74 -17.97 -7.57 11.74
C VAL A 74 -18.52 -6.16 11.93
N LEU A 75 -18.76 -5.44 10.82
CA LEU A 75 -19.31 -4.09 10.83
C LEU A 75 -20.85 -4.04 10.85
N ASN A 76 -21.52 -5.19 10.88
CA ASN A 76 -22.98 -5.32 10.81
C ASN A 76 -23.63 -4.53 9.65
N VAL A 77 -23.06 -4.66 8.45
CA VAL A 77 -23.54 -3.99 7.23
C VAL A 77 -23.65 -4.97 6.06
N SER A 78 -24.44 -4.61 5.05
CA SER A 78 -24.48 -5.36 3.79
C SER A 78 -23.13 -5.30 3.06
N GLN A 79 -22.69 -6.43 2.51
CA GLN A 79 -21.46 -6.51 1.72
C GLN A 79 -21.49 -5.57 0.50
N SER A 80 -22.66 -5.28 -0.08
CA SER A 80 -22.81 -4.35 -1.20
C SER A 80 -22.44 -2.90 -0.85
N LYS A 81 -22.41 -2.55 0.45
CA LYS A 81 -21.98 -1.24 0.93
C LYS A 81 -20.46 -1.14 1.11
N LEU A 82 -19.73 -2.27 1.06
CA LEU A 82 -18.28 -2.32 1.23
C LEU A 82 -17.56 -2.27 -0.11
N SER A 83 -16.57 -1.39 -0.22
CA SER A 83 -15.68 -1.34 -1.37
C SER A 83 -14.28 -0.87 -0.98
N ILE A 84 -13.27 -1.27 -1.75
CA ILE A 84 -11.95 -0.66 -1.65
C ILE A 84 -11.97 0.60 -2.52
N PRO A 85 -11.75 1.80 -1.95
CA PRO A 85 -11.76 3.03 -2.72
C PRO A 85 -10.59 3.06 -3.72
N LYS A 86 -10.80 3.72 -4.86
CA LYS A 86 -9.75 3.94 -5.85
C LYS A 86 -8.64 4.82 -5.28
N GLU A 87 -7.42 4.65 -5.78
CA GLU A 87 -6.23 5.41 -5.39
C GLU A 87 -6.44 6.93 -5.38
N LYS A 88 -7.20 7.46 -6.35
CA LYS A 88 -7.55 8.89 -6.45
C LYS A 88 -8.21 9.42 -5.17
N VAL A 89 -9.10 8.64 -4.56
CA VAL A 89 -9.79 9.02 -3.31
C VAL A 89 -8.80 9.11 -2.15
N MET A 90 -7.79 8.24 -2.10
CA MET A 90 -6.75 8.28 -1.06
C MET A 90 -5.93 9.57 -1.16
N SER A 91 -5.51 9.94 -2.38
CA SER A 91 -4.75 11.16 -2.62
C SER A 91 -5.56 12.42 -2.34
N GLU A 92 -6.83 12.47 -2.76
CA GLU A 92 -7.67 13.68 -2.63
C GLU A 92 -8.20 13.88 -1.20
N LYS A 93 -8.74 12.83 -0.58
CA LYS A 93 -9.39 12.95 0.73
C LYS A 93 -8.42 12.84 1.90
N PHE A 94 -7.41 11.98 1.78
CA PHE A 94 -6.49 11.68 2.88
C PHE A 94 -5.09 12.27 2.65
N LYS A 95 -4.82 12.86 1.47
CA LYS A 95 -3.50 13.41 1.10
C LYS A 95 -2.36 12.40 1.27
N VAL A 96 -2.66 11.11 1.17
CA VAL A 96 -1.70 10.01 1.26
C VAL A 96 -1.48 9.37 -0.10
N LYS A 97 -0.25 8.93 -0.36
CA LYS A 97 0.04 8.13 -1.54
C LYS A 97 -0.58 6.72 -1.36
N PRO A 98 -1.08 6.11 -2.45
CA PRO A 98 -1.46 4.70 -2.42
C PRO A 98 -0.34 3.83 -1.84
N GLY A 99 -0.70 2.91 -0.94
CA GLY A 99 0.26 2.05 -0.25
C GLY A 99 1.07 2.72 0.88
N ALA A 100 0.87 4.02 1.14
CA ALA A 100 1.47 4.76 2.25
C ALA A 100 0.43 5.25 3.25
N ILE A 101 -0.75 4.63 3.31
CA ILE A 101 -1.70 4.94 4.39
C ILE A 101 -1.15 4.37 5.70
N SER A 102 -1.08 5.21 6.71
CA SER A 102 -0.62 4.80 8.04
C SER A 102 -1.58 3.78 8.65
N ALA A 103 -1.07 2.92 9.54
CA ALA A 103 -1.89 1.99 10.31
C ALA A 103 -2.64 2.68 11.46
N PHE A 104 -2.47 3.98 11.66
CA PHE A 104 -3.11 4.73 12.73
C PHE A 104 -4.31 5.51 12.15
N GLY A 105 -5.53 5.13 12.51
CA GLY A 105 -6.75 5.75 11.97
C GLY A 105 -7.00 7.14 12.52
N SER A 106 -6.57 7.38 13.75
CA SER A 106 -6.70 8.67 14.44
C SER A 106 -6.09 9.85 13.69
N ILE A 107 -4.92 9.68 13.05
CA ILE A 107 -4.28 10.76 12.26
C ILE A 107 -5.11 11.12 11.01
N HIS A 108 -5.98 10.20 10.58
CA HIS A 108 -6.88 10.35 9.44
C HIS A 108 -8.33 10.59 9.86
N LYS A 109 -8.60 10.65 11.18
CA LYS A 109 -9.94 10.77 11.78
C LYS A 109 -10.93 9.73 11.25
N ILE A 110 -10.47 8.47 11.10
CA ILE A 110 -11.31 7.35 10.68
C ILE A 110 -11.24 6.21 11.71
N PRO A 111 -12.35 5.48 11.92
CA PRO A 111 -12.37 4.30 12.77
C PRO A 111 -11.47 3.19 12.22
N VAL A 112 -10.91 2.40 13.14
CA VAL A 112 -10.03 1.27 12.84
C VAL A 112 -10.75 -0.03 13.13
N VAL A 113 -10.55 -1.02 12.25
CA VAL A 113 -10.95 -2.42 12.47
C VAL A 113 -9.69 -3.28 12.36
N ILE A 114 -9.42 -4.12 13.35
CA ILE A 114 -8.22 -4.96 13.39
C ILE A 114 -8.59 -6.45 13.39
N ASP A 115 -7.89 -7.22 12.54
CA ASP A 115 -8.16 -8.64 12.44
C ASP A 115 -7.77 -9.36 13.74
N GLN A 116 -8.62 -10.29 14.16
CA GLN A 116 -8.46 -11.06 15.38
C GLN A 116 -7.09 -11.75 15.45
N SER A 117 -6.51 -12.16 14.32
CA SER A 117 -5.18 -12.80 14.35
C SER A 117 -4.04 -11.86 14.72
N LEU A 118 -4.15 -10.57 14.40
CA LEU A 118 -3.20 -9.56 14.84
C LEU A 118 -3.37 -9.24 16.33
N SER A 119 -4.61 -9.15 16.81
CA SER A 119 -4.91 -8.84 18.22
C SER A 119 -4.29 -9.81 19.24
N LYS A 120 -3.91 -11.02 18.79
CA LYS A 120 -3.31 -12.07 19.62
C LYS A 120 -1.78 -12.03 19.63
N LEU A 121 -1.15 -11.21 18.80
CA LEU A 121 0.30 -11.09 18.74
C LEU A 121 0.81 -10.28 19.91
N LYS A 122 2.02 -10.61 20.39
CA LYS A 122 2.70 -9.82 21.42
C LYS A 122 3.11 -8.46 20.87
N GLU A 123 3.74 -8.46 19.69
CA GLU A 123 4.21 -7.27 18.98
C GLU A 123 3.76 -7.30 17.52
N GLY A 124 3.64 -6.12 16.93
CA GLY A 124 3.34 -5.95 15.51
C GLY A 124 4.17 -4.84 14.90
N ILE A 125 4.39 -4.92 13.58
CA ILE A 125 5.04 -3.89 12.78
C ILE A 125 3.98 -3.17 11.96
N PHE A 126 3.72 -1.93 12.33
CA PHE A 126 2.67 -1.07 11.79
C PHE A 126 3.25 -0.08 10.79
N SER A 127 2.58 0.07 9.64
CA SER A 127 2.96 1.12 8.68
C SER A 127 2.80 2.50 9.32
N SER A 128 3.83 3.33 9.20
CA SER A 128 3.88 4.69 9.73
C SER A 128 3.38 5.75 8.72
N GLY A 129 3.04 5.31 7.50
CA GLY A 129 2.85 6.18 6.33
C GLY A 129 4.15 6.55 5.60
N SER A 130 5.29 6.07 6.08
CA SER A 130 6.60 6.11 5.39
C SER A 130 6.81 4.85 4.55
N PHE A 131 7.62 4.95 3.50
CA PHE A 131 8.07 3.79 2.71
C PHE A 131 9.41 3.20 3.20
N THR A 132 10.05 3.87 4.16
CA THR A 132 11.39 3.53 4.67
C THR A 132 11.39 3.25 6.17
N GLU A 133 10.28 3.52 6.85
CA GLU A 133 10.17 3.40 8.29
C GLU A 133 8.82 2.79 8.67
N SER A 134 8.82 1.93 9.68
CA SER A 134 7.62 1.38 10.29
C SER A 134 7.70 1.56 11.81
N ILE A 135 6.57 1.39 12.51
CA ILE A 135 6.52 1.41 13.97
C ILE A 135 6.36 -0.02 14.48
N LYS A 136 7.33 -0.47 15.28
CA LYS A 136 7.21 -1.72 16.05
C LYS A 136 6.70 -1.38 17.45
N MET A 137 5.64 -2.04 17.89
CA MET A 137 5.09 -1.86 19.24
C MET A 137 4.30 -3.09 19.69
N LYS A 138 3.99 -3.16 21.00
CA LYS A 138 3.09 -4.18 21.54
C LYS A 138 1.69 -3.98 20.96
N VAL A 139 1.04 -5.06 20.53
CA VAL A 139 -0.31 -4.95 19.95
C VAL A 139 -1.31 -4.47 21.00
N ARG A 140 -1.13 -4.86 22.27
CA ARG A 140 -1.97 -4.39 23.37
C ARG A 140 -1.97 -2.85 23.49
N ASP A 141 -0.81 -2.22 23.34
CA ASP A 141 -0.71 -0.77 23.43
C ASP A 141 -1.33 -0.09 22.21
N TYR A 142 -1.16 -0.68 21.02
CA TYR A 142 -1.87 -0.24 19.82
C TYR A 142 -3.40 -0.30 20.00
N LEU A 143 -3.93 -1.39 20.58
CA LEU A 143 -5.36 -1.54 20.85
C LEU A 143 -5.88 -0.45 21.80
N ASN A 144 -5.14 -0.13 22.85
CA ASN A 144 -5.49 0.94 23.79
C ASN A 144 -5.42 2.34 23.14
N LEU A 145 -4.48 2.54 22.21
CA LEU A 145 -4.24 3.83 21.55
C LEU A 145 -5.29 4.19 20.49
N GLU A 146 -5.76 3.20 19.72
CA GLU A 146 -6.67 3.40 18.60
C GLU A 146 -8.10 2.92 18.87
N ASN A 147 -8.34 2.18 19.96
CA ASN A 147 -9.61 1.57 20.34
C ASN A 147 -10.34 0.91 19.13
N PRO A 148 -9.69 0.01 18.38
CA PRO A 148 -10.24 -0.54 17.17
C PRO A 148 -11.35 -1.56 17.45
N VAL A 149 -12.24 -1.75 16.48
CA VAL A 149 -13.15 -2.90 16.46
C VAL A 149 -12.35 -4.16 16.12
N VAL A 150 -12.36 -5.15 17.00
CA VAL A 150 -11.68 -6.43 16.77
C VAL A 150 -12.64 -7.42 16.12
N GLY A 151 -12.21 -8.09 15.05
CA GLY A 151 -13.05 -9.11 14.41
C GLY A 151 -12.29 -10.05 13.49
N ASN A 152 -12.90 -11.19 13.11
CA ASN A 152 -12.32 -12.13 12.16
C ASN A 152 -12.78 -11.79 10.75
N PHE A 153 -11.91 -11.14 9.97
CA PHE A 153 -12.23 -10.71 8.61
C PHE A 153 -11.10 -10.90 7.60
N SER A 154 -10.11 -11.71 7.95
CA SER A 154 -9.06 -12.13 7.05
C SER A 154 -9.23 -13.57 6.57
N ALA A 155 -8.57 -13.89 5.46
CA ALA A 155 -8.43 -15.23 4.91
C ALA A 155 -6.96 -15.50 4.56
N ILE A 156 -6.51 -16.74 4.72
CA ILE A 156 -5.14 -17.14 4.36
C ILE A 156 -4.90 -16.79 2.89
N ARG A 157 -3.78 -16.11 2.61
CA ARG A 157 -3.40 -15.80 1.24
C ARG A 157 -2.96 -17.09 0.56
N LYS A 158 -3.78 -17.62 -0.36
CA LYS A 158 -3.32 -18.63 -1.32
C LYS A 158 -2.25 -17.96 -2.18
N ILE A 159 -0.99 -18.32 -2.01
CA ILE A 159 0.11 -17.81 -2.84
C ILE A 159 -0.01 -18.49 -4.20
N THR A 160 -0.83 -17.95 -5.09
CA THR A 160 -0.70 -18.25 -6.51
C THR A 160 0.61 -17.58 -6.95
N LYS A 161 1.58 -18.35 -7.46
CA LYS A 161 2.83 -17.81 -8.07
C LYS A 161 2.45 -16.63 -8.96
N GLN A 162 2.81 -15.40 -8.57
CA GLN A 162 2.57 -14.24 -9.43
C GLN A 162 3.33 -14.48 -10.74
N LYS A 163 2.61 -14.51 -11.87
CA LYS A 163 3.20 -14.35 -13.19
C LYS A 163 3.98 -13.04 -13.15
N LYS A 164 5.31 -13.09 -13.37
CA LYS A 164 6.16 -11.90 -13.57
C LYS A 164 5.39 -10.94 -14.47
N SER A 165 5.03 -9.77 -13.97
CA SER A 165 4.56 -8.69 -14.82
C SER A 165 5.67 -8.43 -15.83
N ARG A 166 5.46 -8.82 -17.09
CA ARG A 166 6.35 -8.47 -18.20
C ARG A 166 6.50 -6.95 -18.18
N THR A 167 7.67 -6.48 -17.80
CA THR A 167 8.13 -5.13 -18.10
C THR A 167 7.96 -4.94 -19.60
N LYS A 168 7.02 -4.08 -20.02
CA LYS A 168 7.01 -3.55 -21.37
C LYS A 168 8.31 -2.77 -21.54
N ASN A 169 9.32 -3.41 -22.14
CA ASN A 169 10.48 -2.72 -22.67
C ASN A 169 9.99 -1.67 -23.67
N GLN A 170 9.96 -0.41 -23.24
CA GLN A 170 9.88 0.71 -24.15
C GLN A 170 11.19 0.71 -24.96
N LYS A 171 11.10 0.35 -26.25
CA LYS A 171 12.19 0.54 -27.20
C LYS A 171 12.58 2.02 -27.21
N PRO A 172 13.87 2.38 -27.19
CA PRO A 172 14.29 3.77 -27.37
C PRO A 172 13.82 4.26 -28.75
N LYS A 173 13.15 5.41 -28.78
CA LYS A 173 12.84 6.14 -30.02
C LYS A 173 14.16 6.59 -30.65
N SER A 174 14.62 5.89 -31.69
CA SER A 174 15.68 6.38 -32.57
C SER A 174 15.16 7.54 -33.42
N SER A 175 15.76 8.71 -33.25
CA SER A 175 15.59 9.93 -34.02
C SER A 175 15.73 9.68 -35.53
N GLN A 176 14.69 10.02 -36.29
CA GLN A 176 14.73 10.12 -37.74
C GLN A 176 15.40 11.44 -38.14
N THR A 177 16.63 11.37 -38.66
CA THR A 177 17.23 12.38 -39.54
C THR A 177 17.74 11.67 -40.79
N ARG A 178 16.89 11.55 -41.81
CA ARG A 178 17.28 11.09 -43.16
C ARG A 178 17.59 12.32 -44.02
N LYS A 179 18.86 12.70 -44.12
CA LYS A 179 19.39 13.43 -45.29
C LYS A 179 19.42 12.46 -46.47
N LYS A 180 18.61 12.69 -47.50
CA LYS A 180 18.71 12.02 -48.81
C LYS A 180 19.51 12.93 -49.74
N THR A 181 20.79 12.63 -49.93
CA THR A 181 21.57 13.08 -51.08
C THR A 181 21.31 12.11 -52.24
N LYS A 182 20.56 12.56 -53.24
CA LYS A 182 20.36 11.84 -54.50
C LYS A 182 21.44 12.31 -55.47
N LYS A 183 22.52 11.52 -55.63
CA LYS A 183 23.40 11.57 -56.81
C LYS A 183 22.82 10.59 -57.82
N GLN A 184 22.26 11.09 -58.92
CA GLN A 184 21.99 10.26 -60.09
C GLN A 184 22.53 10.99 -61.32
N SER A 185 23.45 10.29 -61.97
CA SER A 185 24.25 10.67 -63.11
C SER A 185 23.41 10.98 -64.34
N VAL A 186 23.72 12.11 -64.97
CA VAL A 186 23.32 12.47 -66.33
C VAL A 186 24.19 11.67 -67.31
N LYS A 187 23.57 10.90 -68.21
CA LYS A 187 24.10 10.61 -69.55
C LYS A 187 22.95 10.43 -70.55
N SER A 188 22.83 11.44 -71.42
CA SER A 188 22.52 11.42 -72.85
C SER A 188 21.75 10.22 -73.43
N GLN A 189 20.68 10.49 -74.20
CA GLN A 189 20.64 10.26 -75.65
C GLN A 189 19.31 10.74 -76.31
N ILE A 190 19.45 11.63 -77.29
CA ILE A 190 18.92 11.51 -78.67
C ILE A 190 17.38 11.64 -78.92
N LYS A 191 17.01 12.85 -79.39
CA LYS A 191 16.54 13.21 -80.77
C LYS A 191 15.07 12.97 -81.19
N LYS A 192 14.61 13.95 -81.99
CA LYS A 192 13.36 14.08 -82.79
C LYS A 192 12.20 14.68 -81.97
N ARG A 193 11.56 15.77 -82.37
CA ARG A 193 11.39 16.39 -83.70
C ARG A 193 11.01 17.85 -83.50
#